data_AF-A0A662DM93-F1
#
_entry.id   AF-A0A662DM93-F1
#
_cell.length_a   1.000
_cell.length_b   1.000
_cell.length_c   1.000
_cell.angle_alpha   90.00
_cell.angle_beta   90.00
_cell.angle_gamma   90.00
#
_symmetry.space_group_name_H-M   'P 1'
#
loop_
_entity.id
_entity.type
_entity.pdbx_description
1 polymer ?
#
loop_
_entity_poly.entity_id
_entity_poly.type
_entity_poly.pdbx_seq_one_letter_code
_entity_poly.pdbx_strand_id
1 'polypeptide(L)'
;PRVAAGSIWLGVFVVGYLIAGLDGVGAVLGFAFVVQVAPSIRMAYRQSNLLGSSILTWSLTLAEGVLWFSYGWIEGDAAVTMFGLLAFLAGALMVARLWKVSSTTSVAKVAV
;
A
#
# COMPACT_ATOMS: atom_id res chain seq x y z
N PRO A 1 0.07 18.42 -18.25
CA PRO A 1 -0.19 17.01 -17.88
C PRO A 1 -0.34 16.75 -16.36
N ARG A 2 0.58 17.19 -15.48
CA ARG A 2 0.47 16.93 -14.02
C ARG A 2 -0.69 17.64 -13.31
N VAL A 3 -0.97 18.88 -13.71
CA VAL A 3 -2.10 19.67 -13.18
C VAL A 3 -3.44 19.00 -13.49
N ALA A 4 -3.61 18.46 -14.70
CA ALA A 4 -4.82 17.74 -15.10
C ALA A 4 -5.09 16.50 -14.24
N ALA A 5 -4.05 15.74 -13.88
CA ALA A 5 -4.20 14.57 -13.00
C ALA A 5 -4.63 14.97 -11.58
N GLY A 6 -4.08 16.07 -11.04
CA GLY A 6 -4.50 16.61 -9.75
C GLY A 6 -5.97 17.06 -9.77
N SER A 7 -6.39 17.73 -10.84
CA SER A 7 -7.78 18.16 -11.03
C SER A 7 -8.75 16.98 -11.13
N ILE A 8 -8.35 15.88 -11.76
CA ILE A 8 -9.16 14.65 -11.85
C ILE A 8 -9.37 14.05 -10.45
N TRP A 9 -8.30 13.88 -9.66
CA TRP A 9 -8.44 13.33 -8.31
C TRP A 9 -9.30 14.21 -7.41
N LEU A 10 -9.14 15.54 -7.49
CA LEU A 10 -10.04 16.48 -6.84
C LEU A 10 -11.51 16.23 -7.22
N GLY A 11 -11.79 16.04 -8.51
CA GLY A 11 -13.12 15.65 -8.98
C GLY A 11 -13.62 14.35 -8.35
N VAL A 12 -12.78 13.31 -8.28
CA VAL A 12 -13.14 12.02 -7.66
C VAL A 12 -13.44 12.19 -6.16
N PHE A 13 -12.67 12.98 -5.43
CA PHE A 13 -12.93 13.28 -4.02
C PHE A 13 -14.24 14.05 -3.83
N VAL A 14 -14.51 15.07 -4.66
CA VAL A 14 -15.76 15.82 -4.62
C VAL A 14 -16.95 14.89 -4.89
N VAL A 15 -16.88 14.05 -5.91
CA VAL A 15 -17.94 13.08 -6.23
C VAL A 15 -18.14 12.08 -5.09
N GLY A 16 -17.07 11.53 -4.52
CA GLY A 16 -17.15 10.64 -3.36
C GLY A 16 -17.84 11.29 -2.17
N TYR A 17 -17.49 12.55 -1.87
CA TYR A 17 -18.15 13.32 -0.82
C TYR A 17 -19.63 13.56 -1.10
N LEU A 18 -19.99 13.90 -2.33
CA LEU A 18 -21.38 14.15 -2.71
C LEU A 18 -22.27 12.90 -2.62
N ILE A 19 -21.71 11.70 -2.81
CA ILE A 19 -22.46 10.44 -2.79
C ILE A 19 -22.59 9.88 -1.37
N ALA A 20 -21.51 9.89 -0.59
CA ALA A 20 -21.41 9.17 0.68
C ALA A 20 -20.74 9.98 1.80
N GLY A 21 -20.62 11.30 1.65
CA GLY A 21 -20.04 12.17 2.67
C GLY A 21 -18.57 11.83 2.98
N LEU A 22 -18.21 11.88 4.26
CA LEU A 22 -16.84 11.59 4.71
C LEU A 22 -16.44 10.13 4.48
N ASP A 23 -17.39 9.20 4.58
CA ASP A 23 -17.13 7.77 4.29
C ASP A 23 -16.73 7.58 2.83
N GLY A 24 -17.38 8.31 1.91
CA GLY A 24 -17.02 8.32 0.49
C GLY A 24 -15.61 8.86 0.24
N VAL A 25 -15.21 9.92 0.96
CA VAL A 25 -13.84 10.45 0.89
C VAL A 25 -12.83 9.42 1.41
N GLY A 26 -13.12 8.76 2.53
CA GLY A 26 -12.31 7.68 3.09
C GLY A 26 -12.13 6.51 2.11
N ALA A 27 -13.20 6.10 1.45
CA ALA A 27 -13.15 5.05 0.43
C ALA A 27 -12.27 5.45 -0.77
N VAL A 28 -12.38 6.70 -1.24
CA VAL A 28 -11.53 7.23 -2.33
C VAL A 28 -10.06 7.27 -1.90
N LEU A 29 -9.76 7.63 -0.64
CA LEU A 29 -8.39 7.58 -0.10
C LEU A 29 -7.84 6.15 -0.11
N GLY A 30 -8.62 5.18 0.36
CA GLY A 30 -8.24 3.77 0.34
C GLY A 30 -7.97 3.27 -1.08
N PHE A 31 -8.79 3.68 -2.05
CA PHE A 31 -8.57 3.37 -3.46
C PHE A 31 -7.30 4.04 -4.02
N ALA A 32 -7.07 5.31 -3.69
CA ALA A 32 -5.88 6.05 -4.11
C ALA A 32 -4.59 5.38 -3.61
N PHE A 33 -4.59 4.84 -2.39
CA PHE A 33 -3.49 4.05 -1.85
C PHE A 33 -3.18 2.82 -2.73
N VAL A 34 -4.20 2.08 -3.14
CA VAL A 34 -4.02 0.91 -4.04
C VAL A 34 -3.40 1.34 -5.36
N VAL A 35 -3.91 2.42 -5.97
CA VAL A 35 -3.38 2.95 -7.23
C VAL A 35 -1.91 3.34 -7.08
N GLN A 36 -1.51 3.89 -5.93
CA GLN A 36 -0.13 4.28 -5.66
C GLN A 36 0.79 3.06 -5.47
N VAL A 37 0.33 2.03 -4.77
CA VAL A 37 1.18 0.91 -4.33
C VAL A 37 1.22 -0.26 -5.33
N ALA A 38 0.16 -0.47 -6.10
CA ALA A 38 0.05 -1.60 -7.03
C ALA A 38 1.21 -1.71 -8.06
N PRO A 39 1.71 -0.62 -8.67
CA PRO A 39 2.84 -0.72 -9.61
C PRO A 39 4.11 -1.24 -8.94
N SER A 40 4.39 -0.81 -7.70
CA SER A 40 5.56 -1.23 -6.92
C SER A 40 5.51 -2.72 -6.62
N ILE A 41 4.35 -3.22 -6.16
CA ILE A 41 4.14 -4.66 -5.93
C ILE A 41 4.28 -5.43 -7.25
N ARG A 42 3.62 -4.96 -8.32
CA ARG A 42 3.70 -5.62 -9.64
C ARG A 42 5.15 -5.74 -10.13
N MET A 43 5.95 -4.69 -9.98
CA MET A 43 7.36 -4.73 -10.36
C MET A 43 8.16 -5.67 -9.48
N ALA A 44 7.93 -5.68 -8.17
CA ALA A 44 8.63 -6.55 -7.24
C ALA A 44 8.41 -8.05 -7.52
N TYR A 45 7.25 -8.43 -8.05
CA TYR A 45 6.96 -9.80 -8.44
C TYR A 45 7.41 -10.15 -9.87
N ARG A 46 7.63 -9.16 -10.74
CA ARG A 46 8.12 -9.39 -12.12
C ARG A 46 9.65 -9.39 -12.23
N GLN A 47 10.34 -8.69 -11.35
CA GLN A 47 11.80 -8.57 -11.41
C GLN A 47 12.49 -9.53 -10.43
N SER A 48 13.63 -10.09 -10.87
CA SER A 48 14.50 -10.94 -10.06
C SER A 48 15.35 -10.11 -9.09
N ASN A 49 15.68 -8.89 -9.46
CA ASN A 49 16.47 -7.96 -8.67
C ASN A 49 15.57 -6.82 -8.14
N LEU A 50 15.63 -6.57 -6.83
CA LEU A 50 14.78 -5.59 -6.12
C LEU A 50 15.58 -4.39 -5.60
N LEU A 51 16.70 -4.05 -6.25
CA LEU A 51 17.51 -2.88 -5.88
C LEU A 51 16.63 -1.62 -5.82
N GLY A 52 16.72 -0.89 -4.71
CA GLY A 52 15.96 0.35 -4.47
C GLY A 52 14.72 0.20 -3.59
N SER A 53 14.25 -1.02 -3.31
CA SER A 53 13.13 -1.24 -2.38
C SER A 53 13.65 -1.71 -1.01
N SER A 54 13.41 -0.91 0.03
CA SER A 54 13.84 -1.22 1.40
C SER A 54 12.82 -2.08 2.14
N ILE A 55 13.31 -3.15 2.78
CA ILE A 55 12.51 -4.01 3.67
C ILE A 55 11.88 -3.22 4.82
N LEU A 56 12.60 -2.23 5.35
CA LEU A 56 12.16 -1.42 6.48
C LEU A 56 10.94 -0.57 6.11
N THR A 57 10.93 -0.01 4.91
CA THR A 57 9.79 0.78 4.40
C THR A 57 8.52 -0.07 4.38
N TRP A 58 8.60 -1.29 3.85
CA TRP A 58 7.44 -2.17 3.78
C TRP A 58 7.05 -2.77 5.13
N SER A 59 8.00 -2.94 6.06
CA SER A 59 7.68 -3.28 7.46
C SER A 59 6.94 -2.15 8.17
N LEU A 60 7.28 -0.89 7.91
CA LEU A 60 6.53 0.26 8.42
C LEU A 60 5.13 0.33 7.82
N THR A 61 4.97 0.12 6.51
CA THR A 61 3.65 0.03 5.86
C THR A 61 2.82 -1.12 6.42
N LEU A 62 3.44 -2.27 6.72
CA LEU A 62 2.76 -3.38 7.38
C LEU A 62 2.26 -2.98 8.78
N ALA A 63 3.11 -2.35 9.58
CA ALA A 63 2.76 -1.89 10.93
C ALA A 63 1.65 -0.82 10.90
N GLU A 64 1.74 0.12 9.96
CA GLU A 64 0.69 1.10 9.67
C GLU A 64 -0.64 0.41 9.35
N GLY A 65 -0.63 -0.60 8.47
CA GLY A 65 -1.82 -1.37 8.14
C GLY A 65 -2.45 -2.05 9.35
N VAL A 66 -1.64 -2.66 10.23
CA VAL A 66 -2.13 -3.26 11.48
C VAL A 66 -2.78 -2.21 12.39
N LEU A 67 -2.12 -1.07 12.58
CA LEU A 67 -2.63 0.00 13.45
C LEU A 67 -3.96 0.55 12.94
N TRP A 68 -4.03 0.94 11.67
CA TRP A 68 -5.26 1.51 11.10
C TRP A 68 -6.38 0.50 10.96
N PHE A 69 -6.07 -0.75 10.62
CA PHE A 69 -7.09 -1.81 10.59
C PHE A 69 -7.71 -1.97 11.97
N SER A 70 -6.87 -2.06 13.01
CA SER A 70 -7.32 -2.24 14.40
C SER A 70 -8.14 -1.04 14.86
N TYR A 71 -7.68 0.18 14.56
CA TYR A 71 -8.40 1.41 14.88
C TYR A 71 -9.77 1.47 14.19
N GLY A 72 -9.82 1.29 12.87
CA GLY A 72 -11.09 1.33 12.13
C GLY A 72 -12.06 0.26 12.62
N TRP A 73 -11.55 -0.93 12.95
CA TRP A 73 -12.36 -2.01 13.52
C TRP A 73 -12.96 -1.63 14.90
N ILE A 74 -12.18 -0.99 15.77
CA ILE A 74 -12.63 -0.55 17.09
C ILE A 74 -13.67 0.58 16.98
N GLU A 75 -13.44 1.52 16.07
CA GLU A 75 -14.33 2.68 15.88
C GLU A 75 -15.56 2.37 15.01
N GLY A 76 -15.58 1.22 14.34
CA GLY A 76 -16.64 0.84 13.39
C GLY A 76 -16.56 1.60 12.05
N ASP A 77 -15.43 2.21 11.74
CA ASP A 77 -15.20 2.93 10.49
C ASP A 77 -14.73 1.96 9.38
N ALA A 78 -15.68 1.60 8.51
CA ALA A 78 -15.43 0.66 7.42
C ALA A 78 -14.37 1.16 6.41
N ALA A 79 -14.27 2.47 6.18
CA ALA A 79 -13.31 3.02 5.23
C ALA A 79 -11.88 2.89 5.77
N VAL A 80 -11.69 3.21 7.05
CA VAL A 80 -10.38 3.08 7.72
C VAL A 80 -10.00 1.61 7.91
N THR A 81 -10.96 0.75 8.25
CA THR A 81 -10.72 -0.72 8.31
C THR A 81 -10.24 -1.25 6.97
N MET A 82 -10.91 -0.89 5.87
CA MET A 82 -10.54 -1.38 4.54
C MET A 82 -9.18 -0.86 4.10
N PHE A 83 -8.88 0.42 4.35
CA PHE A 83 -7.55 0.98 4.11
C PHE A 83 -6.47 0.22 4.88
N GLY A 84 -6.67 0.00 6.18
CA GLY A 84 -5.73 -0.73 7.03
C GLY A 84 -5.47 -2.15 6.53
N LEU A 85 -6.53 -2.86 6.12
CA LEU A 85 -6.41 -4.20 5.53
C LEU A 85 -5.58 -4.19 4.23
N LEU A 86 -5.82 -3.24 3.35
CA LEU A 86 -5.07 -3.11 2.08
C LEU A 86 -3.60 -2.78 2.32
N ALA A 87 -3.31 -1.86 3.24
CA ALA A 87 -1.93 -1.53 3.64
C ALA A 87 -1.22 -2.71 4.30
N PHE A 88 -1.92 -3.46 5.17
CA PHE A 88 -1.42 -4.68 5.78
C PHE A 88 -1.03 -5.71 4.71
N LEU A 89 -1.95 -6.02 3.78
CA LEU A 89 -1.70 -6.99 2.71
C LEU A 89 -0.54 -6.56 1.80
N ALA A 90 -0.50 -5.28 1.42
CA ALA A 90 0.58 -4.73 0.61
C ALA A 90 1.94 -4.85 1.31
N GLY A 91 2.02 -4.43 2.58
CA GLY A 91 3.21 -4.54 3.41
C GLY A 91 3.66 -5.99 3.57
N ALA A 92 2.75 -6.90 3.89
CA ALA A 92 3.04 -8.32 4.08
C ALA A 92 3.60 -8.97 2.81
N LEU A 93 2.96 -8.72 1.66
CA LEU A 93 3.42 -9.24 0.36
C LEU A 93 4.83 -8.75 0.04
N MET A 94 5.11 -7.46 0.22
CA MET A 94 6.40 -6.88 -0.09
C MET A 94 7.50 -7.31 0.86
N VAL A 95 7.22 -7.36 2.17
CA VAL A 95 8.16 -7.90 3.17
C VAL A 95 8.48 -9.36 2.83
N ALA A 96 7.48 -10.22 2.60
CA ALA A 96 7.71 -11.62 2.24
C ALA A 96 8.55 -11.76 0.95
N ARG A 97 8.26 -10.94 -0.07
CA ARG A 97 9.01 -10.94 -1.33
C ARG A 97 10.47 -10.52 -1.14
N LEU A 98 10.72 -9.46 -0.36
CA LEU A 98 12.06 -8.94 -0.11
C LEU A 98 12.90 -9.90 0.75
N TRP A 99 12.31 -10.49 1.80
CA TRP A 99 12.96 -11.51 2.63
C TRP A 99 13.45 -12.69 1.77
N LYS A 100 12.60 -13.17 0.86
CA LYS A 100 12.96 -14.28 -0.05
C LYS A 100 14.17 -13.95 -0.92
N VAL A 101 14.26 -12.72 -1.46
CA VAL A 101 15.37 -12.28 -2.32
C VAL A 101 16.66 -12.05 -1.53
N SER A 102 16.57 -11.49 -0.33
CA SER A 102 17.76 -11.25 0.51
C SER A 102 18.41 -12.55 0.95
N SER A 103 17.63 -13.58 1.26
CA SER A 103 18.16 -14.90 1.62
C SER A 103 18.93 -15.55 0.47
N THR A 104 18.46 -15.43 -0.77
CA THR A 104 19.17 -15.96 -1.95
C THR A 104 20.50 -15.25 -2.20
N THR A 105 20.52 -13.92 -2.03
CA THR A 105 21.74 -13.12 -2.24
C THR A 105 22.80 -13.40 -1.17
N SER A 106 22.39 -13.65 0.08
CA SER A 106 23.31 -13.97 1.18
C SER A 106 23.96 -15.35 1.00
N VAL A 107 23.20 -16.36 0.58
CA VAL A 107 23.74 -17.71 0.30
C VAL A 107 24.74 -17.66 -0.87
N ALA A 108 24.43 -16.93 -1.94
CA ALA A 108 25.33 -16.79 -3.09
C ALA A 108 26.66 -16.10 -2.74
N LYS A 109 26.68 -15.17 -1.78
CA LYS A 109 27.91 -14.50 -1.32
C LYS A 109 28.78 -15.35 -0.40
N VAL A 110 28.22 -16.37 0.26
CA VAL A 110 28.97 -17.26 1.18
C VAL A 110 29.57 -18.47 0.45
N ALA A 111 29.07 -18.79 -0.75
CA ALA A 111 29.52 -19.91 -1.56
C ALA A 111 30.65 -19.57 -2.56
N VAL A 112 31.14 -18.32 -2.56
CA VAL A 112 32.26 -17.81 -3.39
C VAL A 112 33.41 -17.45 -2.46
#